data_AF-A0A379WTV6-F1
#
_entry.id   AF-A0A379WTV6-F1
#
_cell.length_a   1.000
_cell.length_b   1.000
_cell.length_c   1.000
_cell.angle_alpha   90.00
_cell.angle_beta   90.00
_cell.angle_gamma   90.00
#
_symmetry.space_group_name_H-M   'P 1'
#
loop_
_entity.id
_entity.type
_entity.pdbx_description
1 polymer ?
#
loop_
_entity_poly.entity_id
_entity_poly.type
_entity_poly.pdbx_seq_one_letter_code
_entity_poly.pdbx_strand_id
1 'polypeptide(L)'
;MGELTYEQYYGDKVDLLGNGTLSRNPRAAGAALVWNPVPLLEVRVGYRDAGNGGSQAEGGLRVNYSFGTPLHEQLDYRNVGAPSNTTNRRAFVDRNYDIVMAYREQASKIRITAMPVSGLSGTLVTLMATVDSRYPIEKVEWSGDAELLAGLQLQGSLGSGLILPQLPLTATDGQEYSLYLTVTDSRVLA
;
A
#
# COMPACT_ATOMS: atom_id res chain seq x y z
N MET A 1 -15.65 2.08 35.78
CA MET A 1 -16.23 3.18 35.00
C MET A 1 -16.50 2.67 33.59
N GLY A 2 -17.58 3.13 32.96
CA GLY A 2 -17.83 2.87 31.54
C GLY A 2 -17.30 4.01 30.69
N GLU A 3 -16.82 3.70 29.50
CA GLU A 3 -16.32 4.64 28.51
C GLU A 3 -17.02 4.36 27.16
N LEU A 4 -17.42 5.42 26.46
CA LEU A 4 -18.02 5.33 25.13
C LEU A 4 -17.23 6.22 24.18
N THR A 5 -16.84 5.68 23.03
CA THR A 5 -16.08 6.41 22.01
C THR A 5 -16.80 6.37 20.67
N TYR A 6 -16.63 7.43 19.88
CA TYR A 6 -17.08 7.49 18.49
C TYR A 6 -15.96 8.13 17.66
N GLU A 7 -15.57 7.45 16.59
CA GLU A 7 -14.49 7.88 15.70
C GLU A 7 -14.98 7.87 14.25
N GLN A 8 -14.57 8.86 13.45
CA GLN A 8 -14.86 8.94 12.03
C GLN A 8 -13.66 9.47 11.26
N TYR A 9 -13.34 8.81 10.16
CA TYR A 9 -12.22 9.16 9.28
C TYR A 9 -12.71 9.28 7.84
N TYR A 10 -12.00 10.06 7.03
CA TYR A 10 -12.36 10.34 5.64
C TYR A 10 -11.29 9.86 4.67
N GLY A 11 -11.71 9.19 3.60
CA GLY A 11 -10.85 8.60 2.57
C GLY A 11 -11.48 7.37 1.91
N ASP A 12 -10.97 6.96 0.74
CA ASP A 12 -11.57 5.85 -0.02
C ASP A 12 -11.12 4.46 0.44
N LYS A 13 -9.88 4.33 0.93
CA LYS A 13 -9.33 3.07 1.47
C LYS A 13 -8.65 3.34 2.81
N VAL A 14 -9.44 3.48 3.87
CA VAL A 14 -8.96 3.77 5.23
C VAL A 14 -8.98 2.50 6.06
N ASP A 15 -7.89 2.20 6.78
CA ASP A 15 -7.82 1.11 7.75
C ASP A 15 -8.08 1.66 9.16
N LEU A 16 -9.34 1.67 9.58
CA LEU A 16 -9.77 2.26 10.86
C LEU A 16 -9.36 1.41 12.07
N LEU A 17 -9.37 0.09 11.93
CA LEU A 17 -9.06 -0.84 13.03
C LEU A 17 -7.59 -1.27 13.05
N GLY A 18 -6.79 -0.90 12.04
CA GLY A 18 -5.41 -1.37 11.90
C GLY A 18 -5.30 -2.88 11.64
N ASN A 19 -6.37 -3.50 11.15
CA ASN A 19 -6.48 -4.95 10.93
C ASN A 19 -6.31 -5.33 9.45
N GLY A 20 -6.00 -4.35 8.57
CA GLY A 20 -5.88 -4.53 7.13
C GLY A 20 -7.21 -4.39 6.36
N THR A 21 -8.34 -4.19 7.03
CA THR A 21 -9.65 -4.02 6.38
C THR A 21 -9.83 -2.58 5.93
N LEU A 22 -9.85 -2.38 4.62
CA LEU A 22 -9.97 -1.05 4.00
C LEU A 22 -11.43 -0.70 3.78
N SER A 23 -11.84 0.47 4.27
CA SER A 23 -13.22 0.98 4.14
C SER A 23 -13.24 2.44 3.68
N ARG A 24 -14.33 2.81 3.00
CA ARG A 24 -14.56 4.20 2.55
C ARG A 24 -15.26 5.00 3.64
N ASN A 25 -14.67 6.13 4.03
CA ASN A 25 -15.15 7.01 5.09
C ASN A 25 -15.63 6.25 6.35
N PRO A 26 -14.79 5.39 6.94
CA PRO A 26 -15.21 4.50 8.00
C PRO A 26 -15.52 5.27 9.29
N ARG A 27 -16.40 4.67 10.09
CA ARG A 27 -16.78 5.12 11.42
C ARG A 27 -16.73 3.94 12.37
N ALA A 28 -16.36 4.20 13.62
CA ALA A 28 -16.36 3.20 14.66
C ALA A 28 -17.04 3.73 15.93
N ALA A 29 -17.74 2.84 16.62
CA ALA A 29 -18.25 3.07 17.95
C ALA A 29 -17.58 2.08 18.91
N GLY A 30 -17.10 2.57 20.04
CA GLY A 30 -16.44 1.78 21.06
C GLY A 30 -17.14 1.86 22.40
N ALA A 31 -17.10 0.76 23.14
CA ALA A 31 -17.51 0.72 24.55
C ALA A 31 -16.43 -0.01 25.36
N ALA A 32 -16.01 0.58 26.47
CA ALA A 32 -15.00 -0.02 27.34
C ALA A 32 -15.39 0.07 28.82
N LEU A 33 -14.93 -0.91 29.58
CA LEU A 33 -14.93 -0.93 31.03
C LEU A 33 -13.53 -0.64 31.52
N VAL A 34 -13.44 0.35 32.40
CA VAL A 34 -12.20 0.81 33.04
C VAL A 34 -12.29 0.53 34.53
N TRP A 35 -11.31 -0.17 35.08
CA TRP A 35 -11.22 -0.53 36.49
C TRP A 35 -9.85 -0.18 37.07
N ASN A 36 -9.85 0.59 38.16
CA ASN A 36 -8.64 1.08 38.80
C ASN A 36 -8.59 0.46 40.20
N PRO A 37 -7.88 -0.67 40.41
CA PRO A 37 -7.76 -1.28 41.74
C PRO A 37 -6.99 -0.37 42.72
N VAL A 38 -6.04 0.42 42.21
CA VAL A 38 -5.24 1.41 42.95
C VAL A 38 -5.00 2.63 42.04
N PRO A 39 -4.69 3.84 42.57
CA PRO A 39 -4.45 5.02 41.74
C PRO A 39 -3.38 4.84 40.67
N LEU A 40 -2.34 4.05 40.96
CA LEU A 40 -1.23 3.81 40.04
C LEU A 40 -1.60 2.94 38.83
N LEU A 41 -2.64 2.10 38.92
CA LEU A 41 -2.93 1.07 37.93
C LEU A 41 -4.37 1.18 37.42
N GLU A 42 -4.51 1.08 36.11
CA GLU A 42 -5.78 1.04 35.41
C GLU A 42 -5.83 -0.17 34.47
N VAL A 43 -6.93 -0.90 34.52
CA VAL A 43 -7.23 -2.03 33.67
C VAL A 43 -8.40 -1.63 32.77
N ARG A 44 -8.20 -1.72 31.45
CA ARG A 44 -9.21 -1.40 30.44
C ARG A 44 -9.53 -2.63 29.62
N VAL A 45 -10.80 -2.94 29.48
CA VAL A 45 -11.30 -3.99 28.58
C VAL A 45 -12.47 -3.42 27.80
N GLY A 46 -12.45 -3.53 26.48
CA GLY A 46 -13.46 -2.92 25.64
C GLY A 46 -13.66 -3.65 24.33
N TYR A 47 -14.56 -3.09 23.53
CA TYR A 47 -14.90 -3.57 22.22
C TYR A 47 -15.17 -2.38 21.30
N ARG A 48 -14.70 -2.47 20.06
CA ARG A 48 -14.88 -1.47 19.01
C ARG A 48 -15.52 -2.12 17.79
N ASP A 49 -16.57 -1.48 17.28
CA ASP A 49 -17.28 -1.91 16.08
C ASP A 49 -17.17 -0.84 15.00
N ALA A 50 -16.66 -1.22 13.82
CA ALA A 50 -16.49 -0.34 12.67
C ALA A 50 -17.43 -0.70 11.50
N GLY A 51 -18.55 -1.39 11.78
CA GLY A 51 -19.47 -1.89 10.76
C GLY A 51 -18.76 -2.75 9.72
N ASN A 52 -18.68 -2.26 8.47
CA ASN A 52 -18.03 -2.97 7.36
C ASN A 52 -16.51 -3.17 7.57
N GLY A 53 -15.87 -2.38 8.45
CA GLY A 53 -14.48 -2.57 8.84
C GLY A 53 -14.25 -3.76 9.79
N GLY A 54 -15.33 -4.37 10.28
CA GLY A 54 -15.32 -5.45 11.26
C GLY A 54 -15.36 -4.93 12.69
N SER A 55 -14.97 -5.80 13.61
CA SER A 55 -14.98 -5.50 15.04
C SER A 55 -13.79 -6.09 15.76
N GLN A 56 -13.44 -5.49 16.89
CA GLN A 56 -12.23 -5.80 17.63
C GLN A 56 -12.45 -5.70 19.14
N ALA A 57 -11.98 -6.71 19.87
CA ALA A 57 -11.87 -6.65 21.32
C ALA A 57 -10.54 -5.99 21.71
N GLU A 58 -10.59 -5.15 22.74
CA GLU A 58 -9.44 -4.37 23.21
C GLU A 58 -9.18 -4.65 24.69
N GLY A 59 -7.91 -4.78 25.04
CA GLY A 59 -7.45 -4.97 26.41
C GLY A 59 -6.19 -4.16 26.64
N GLY A 60 -6.10 -3.49 27.78
CA GLY A 60 -4.97 -2.63 28.10
C GLY A 60 -4.72 -2.50 29.60
N LEU A 61 -3.46 -2.31 29.95
CA LEU A 61 -3.01 -1.94 31.28
C LEU A 61 -2.32 -0.59 31.19
N ARG A 62 -2.69 0.35 32.05
CA ARG A 62 -2.12 1.69 32.10
C ARG A 62 -1.55 1.96 33.49
N VAL A 63 -0.32 2.47 33.54
CA VAL A 63 0.36 2.86 34.77
C VAL A 63 0.37 4.39 34.86
N ASN A 64 -0.33 4.92 35.86
CA ASN A 64 -0.55 6.35 36.07
C ASN A 64 0.32 6.86 37.23
N TYR A 65 1.60 7.14 36.97
CA TYR A 65 2.52 7.61 38.02
C TYR A 65 2.40 9.12 38.27
N SER A 66 2.09 9.50 39.52
CA SER A 66 1.98 10.90 39.94
C SER A 66 3.24 11.38 40.66
N PHE A 67 4.02 12.23 40.00
CA PHE A 67 5.18 12.87 40.63
C PHE A 67 4.76 13.81 41.78
N GLY A 68 5.45 13.67 42.92
CA GLY A 68 5.19 14.45 44.13
C GLY A 68 4.19 13.82 45.11
N THR A 69 3.58 12.69 44.77
CA THR A 69 2.74 11.89 45.68
C THR A 69 3.53 10.68 46.18
N PRO A 70 3.59 10.39 47.49
CA PRO A 70 4.27 9.21 48.00
C PRO A 70 3.76 7.91 47.36
N LEU A 71 4.66 6.97 47.06
CA LEU A 71 4.29 5.72 46.38
C LEU A 71 3.24 4.91 47.15
N HIS A 72 3.31 4.89 48.48
CA HIS A 72 2.36 4.15 49.31
C HIS A 72 0.93 4.69 49.16
N GLU A 73 0.75 5.99 48.94
CA GLU A 73 -0.57 6.57 48.66
C GLU A 73 -1.09 6.16 47.28
N GLN A 74 -0.20 6.00 46.30
CA GLN A 74 -0.55 5.60 44.93
C GLN A 74 -0.87 4.09 44.81
N LEU A 75 -0.46 3.28 45.79
CA LEU A 75 -0.73 1.84 45.89
C LEU A 75 -1.89 1.50 46.86
N ASP A 76 -2.48 2.51 47.50
CA ASP A 76 -3.59 2.31 48.43
C ASP A 76 -4.93 2.35 47.67
N TYR A 77 -5.68 1.25 47.72
CA TYR A 77 -6.99 1.14 47.07
C TYR A 77 -8.01 2.16 47.60
N ARG A 78 -7.84 2.64 48.84
CA ARG A 78 -8.72 3.65 49.45
C ARG A 78 -8.58 5.02 48.81
N ASN A 79 -7.48 5.25 48.10
CA ASN A 79 -7.21 6.49 47.38
C ASN A 79 -7.76 6.48 45.94
N VAL A 80 -8.44 5.40 45.54
CA VAL A 80 -9.19 5.36 44.27
C VAL A 80 -10.44 6.23 44.43
N GLY A 81 -10.33 7.47 43.95
CA GLY A 81 -11.40 8.45 43.95
C GLY A 81 -11.97 8.72 42.56
N ALA A 82 -13.14 9.33 42.51
CA ALA A 82 -13.67 9.89 41.27
C ALA A 82 -12.73 10.99 40.74
N PRO A 83 -12.62 11.17 39.41
CA PRO A 83 -11.82 12.23 38.82
C PRO A 83 -12.23 13.60 39.37
N SER A 84 -11.24 14.39 39.80
CA SER A 84 -11.44 15.76 40.27
C SER A 84 -10.69 16.75 39.37
N ASN A 85 -11.03 18.04 39.42
CA ASN A 85 -10.31 19.06 38.65
C ASN A 85 -8.79 19.06 38.93
N THR A 86 -8.40 18.80 40.18
CA THR A 86 -6.98 18.72 40.59
C THR A 86 -6.29 17.53 39.95
N THR A 87 -6.97 16.38 39.90
CA THR A 87 -6.46 15.16 39.27
C THR A 87 -6.40 15.32 37.75
N ASN A 88 -7.47 15.83 37.14
CA ASN A 88 -7.60 15.99 35.69
C ASN A 88 -6.59 16.99 35.11
N ARG A 89 -6.16 18.00 35.89
CA ARG A 89 -5.12 18.95 35.46
C ARG A 89 -3.79 18.26 35.12
N ARG A 90 -3.51 17.10 35.71
CA ARG A 90 -2.28 16.32 35.47
C ARG A 90 -2.52 15.10 34.57
N ALA A 91 -3.77 14.82 34.19
CA ALA A 91 -4.09 13.69 33.34
C ALA A 91 -3.60 13.95 31.91
N PHE A 92 -3.18 12.88 31.25
CA PHE A 92 -2.93 12.93 29.81
C PHE A 92 -4.24 13.21 29.07
N VAL A 93 -4.12 13.84 27.89
CA VAL A 93 -5.29 14.07 27.04
C VAL A 93 -5.80 12.72 26.54
N ASP A 94 -7.09 12.47 26.72
CA ASP A 94 -7.72 11.26 26.24
C ASP A 94 -8.01 11.39 24.73
N ARG A 95 -7.20 10.68 23.93
CA ARG A 95 -7.26 10.67 22.46
C ARG A 95 -6.75 9.34 21.94
N ASN A 96 -7.14 9.00 20.72
CA ASN A 96 -6.43 8.00 19.94
C ASN A 96 -5.09 8.60 19.48
N TYR A 97 -3.98 8.01 19.93
CA TYR A 97 -2.62 8.44 19.59
C TYR A 97 -2.09 7.76 18.32
N ASP A 98 -2.78 6.74 17.82
CA ASP A 98 -2.39 6.01 16.62
C ASP A 98 -2.79 6.75 15.35
N ILE A 99 -1.90 6.76 14.37
CA ILE A 99 -2.15 7.38 13.06
C ILE A 99 -2.94 6.38 12.21
N VAL A 100 -4.22 6.70 11.98
CA VAL A 100 -5.06 5.93 11.06
C VAL A 100 -4.65 6.19 9.62
N MET A 101 -4.34 5.11 8.89
CA MET A 101 -3.76 5.18 7.56
C MET A 101 -4.83 5.11 6.47
N ALA A 102 -4.69 5.97 5.45
CA ALA A 102 -5.45 5.93 4.21
C ALA A 102 -4.53 5.54 3.05
N TYR A 103 -4.97 4.58 2.24
CA TYR A 103 -4.19 4.04 1.14
C TYR A 103 -4.73 4.53 -0.20
N ARG A 104 -3.83 4.80 -1.13
CA ARG A 104 -4.19 5.06 -2.52
C ARG A 104 -3.28 4.23 -3.42
N GLU A 105 -3.90 3.53 -4.36
CA GLU A 105 -3.16 2.80 -5.37
C GLU A 105 -2.51 3.78 -6.34
N GLN A 106 -1.22 3.59 -6.59
CA GLN A 106 -0.52 4.32 -7.63
C GLN A 106 -0.59 3.49 -8.90
N ALA A 107 -1.07 4.10 -9.99
CA ALA A 107 -1.09 3.47 -11.30
C ALA A 107 0.31 2.94 -11.63
N SER A 108 0.38 1.71 -12.17
CA SER A 108 1.61 1.17 -12.72
C SER A 108 2.09 2.10 -13.83
N LYS A 109 3.32 2.60 -13.70
CA LYS A 109 3.99 3.34 -14.77
C LYS A 109 4.99 2.38 -15.37
N ILE A 110 4.67 1.88 -16.57
CA ILE A 110 5.61 1.14 -17.39
C ILE A 110 6.19 2.14 -18.39
N ARG A 111 7.52 2.30 -18.38
CA ARG A 111 8.22 3.07 -19.40
C ARG A 111 9.05 2.11 -20.24
N ILE A 112 8.76 2.09 -21.54
CA ILE A 112 9.50 1.30 -22.52
C ILE A 112 10.40 2.26 -23.31
N THR A 113 11.65 1.87 -23.53
CA THR A 113 12.58 2.60 -24.39
C THR A 113 13.25 1.60 -25.32
N ALA A 114 13.15 1.84 -26.62
CA ALA A 114 13.80 1.07 -27.66
C ALA A 114 14.34 2.05 -28.71
N MET A 115 15.50 1.73 -29.28
CA MET A 115 16.10 2.52 -30.36
C MET A 115 15.71 1.91 -31.72
N PRO A 116 15.42 2.74 -32.74
CA PRO A 116 15.24 2.23 -34.09
C PRO A 116 16.54 1.59 -34.58
N VAL A 117 16.41 0.50 -35.32
CA VAL A 117 17.53 -0.23 -35.93
C VAL A 117 17.48 -0.07 -37.43
N SER A 118 18.65 0.04 -38.05
CA SER A 118 18.81 0.09 -39.51
C SER A 118 19.96 -0.83 -39.92
N GLY A 119 19.89 -1.33 -41.15
CA GLY A 119 20.88 -2.27 -41.64
C GLY A 119 20.62 -2.66 -43.09
N LEU A 120 21.52 -3.47 -43.63
CA LEU A 120 21.35 -4.04 -44.96
C LEU A 120 20.33 -5.17 -44.91
N SER A 121 19.60 -5.32 -46.00
CA SER A 121 18.64 -6.40 -46.18
C SER A 121 19.27 -7.78 -45.92
N GLY A 122 18.57 -8.64 -45.17
CA GLY A 122 19.05 -9.97 -44.80
C GLY A 122 20.10 -10.01 -43.68
N THR A 123 20.53 -8.86 -43.14
CA THR A 123 21.49 -8.84 -42.02
C THR A 123 20.80 -9.08 -40.68
N LEU A 124 21.53 -9.72 -39.75
CA LEU A 124 21.10 -9.87 -38.37
C LEU A 124 21.42 -8.59 -37.59
N VAL A 125 20.40 -7.97 -37.03
CA VAL A 125 20.53 -6.84 -36.10
C VAL A 125 20.04 -7.23 -34.71
N THR A 126 20.52 -6.56 -33.68
CA THR A 126 20.09 -6.80 -32.29
C THR A 126 19.05 -5.76 -31.89
N LEU A 127 17.85 -6.23 -31.56
CA LEU A 127 16.85 -5.44 -30.87
C LEU A 127 17.13 -5.50 -29.37
N MET A 128 17.13 -4.34 -28.73
CA MET A 128 17.23 -4.24 -27.29
C MET A 128 16.30 -3.14 -26.79
N ALA A 129 15.27 -3.54 -26.07
CA ALA A 129 14.40 -2.64 -25.35
C ALA A 129 14.73 -2.67 -23.86
N THR A 130 14.62 -1.52 -23.21
CA THR A 130 14.71 -1.38 -21.76
C THR A 130 13.34 -1.04 -21.21
N VAL A 131 12.93 -1.73 -20.15
CA VAL A 131 11.66 -1.49 -19.47
C VAL A 131 11.94 -1.06 -18.04
N ASP A 132 11.37 0.07 -17.65
CA ASP A 132 11.31 0.54 -16.28
C ASP A 132 9.88 0.32 -15.79
N SER A 133 9.71 -0.61 -14.85
CA SER A 133 8.42 -0.89 -14.21
C SER A 133 8.61 -1.08 -12.71
N ARG A 134 7.59 -0.72 -11.94
CA ARG A 134 7.55 -0.95 -10.49
C ARG A 134 7.32 -2.42 -10.14
N TYR A 135 6.59 -3.15 -10.99
CA TYR A 135 6.23 -4.54 -10.77
C TYR A 135 7.04 -5.44 -11.71
N PRO A 136 7.28 -6.72 -11.33
CA PRO A 136 7.93 -7.68 -12.21
C PRO A 136 7.20 -7.80 -13.55
N ILE A 137 7.98 -7.90 -14.63
CA ILE A 137 7.45 -8.13 -15.97
C ILE A 137 7.08 -9.60 -16.11
N GLU A 138 5.82 -9.88 -16.47
CA GLU A 138 5.32 -11.24 -16.66
C GLU A 138 5.25 -11.61 -18.15
N LYS A 139 4.98 -10.63 -19.01
CA LYS A 139 4.77 -10.88 -20.43
C LYS A 139 5.43 -9.81 -21.30
N VAL A 140 6.04 -10.23 -22.38
CA VAL A 140 6.62 -9.39 -23.42
C VAL A 140 6.12 -9.91 -24.76
N GLU A 141 5.62 -9.04 -25.63
CA GLU A 141 5.08 -9.42 -26.94
C GLU A 141 5.55 -8.45 -28.01
N TRP A 142 6.17 -8.98 -29.06
CA TRP A 142 6.50 -8.21 -30.26
C TRP A 142 5.37 -8.36 -31.28
N SER A 143 4.90 -7.25 -31.85
CA SER A 143 3.89 -7.20 -32.91
C SER A 143 4.28 -6.17 -33.97
N GLY A 144 3.69 -6.23 -35.17
CA GLY A 144 4.05 -5.34 -36.27
C GLY A 144 4.03 -6.04 -37.62
N ASP A 145 4.88 -5.59 -38.52
CA ASP A 145 4.95 -6.11 -39.89
C ASP A 145 5.37 -7.59 -39.90
N ALA A 146 4.67 -8.39 -40.72
CA ALA A 146 4.85 -9.84 -40.74
C ALA A 146 6.27 -10.25 -41.18
N GLU A 147 6.87 -9.48 -42.08
CA GLU A 147 8.22 -9.65 -42.58
C GLU A 147 9.26 -9.49 -41.46
N LEU A 148 9.05 -8.53 -40.55
CA LEU A 148 9.91 -8.37 -39.37
C LEU A 148 9.66 -9.46 -38.33
N LEU A 149 8.39 -9.80 -38.08
CA LEU A 149 8.05 -10.84 -37.10
C LEU A 149 8.61 -12.20 -37.49
N ALA A 150 8.63 -12.53 -38.78
CA ALA A 150 9.22 -13.77 -39.30
C ALA A 150 10.75 -13.82 -39.13
N GLY A 151 11.42 -12.67 -39.13
CA GLY A 151 12.87 -12.55 -38.89
C GLY A 151 13.27 -12.54 -37.42
N LEU A 152 12.32 -12.45 -36.49
CA LEU A 152 12.59 -12.36 -35.06
C LEU A 152 13.00 -13.72 -34.48
N GLN A 153 14.16 -13.78 -33.83
CA GLN A 153 14.70 -15.03 -33.29
C GLN A 153 14.07 -15.43 -31.94
N LEU A 154 13.75 -14.46 -31.09
CA LEU A 154 13.24 -14.70 -29.73
C LEU A 154 11.99 -13.86 -29.50
N GLN A 155 10.84 -14.53 -29.57
CA GLN A 155 9.58 -14.00 -29.05
C GLN A 155 9.59 -14.03 -27.52
N GLY A 156 8.94 -13.06 -26.88
CA GLY A 156 8.83 -13.03 -25.42
C GLY A 156 10.02 -12.43 -24.66
N SER A 157 10.99 -11.83 -25.35
CA SER A 157 12.18 -11.25 -24.73
C SER A 157 12.32 -9.76 -25.07
N LEU A 158 12.82 -8.96 -24.12
CA LEU A 158 13.16 -7.56 -24.34
C LEU A 158 14.37 -7.37 -25.28
N GLY A 159 15.21 -8.40 -25.39
CA GLY A 159 16.32 -8.47 -26.33
C GLY A 159 16.14 -9.64 -27.28
N SER A 160 16.26 -9.39 -28.59
CA SER A 160 16.18 -10.43 -29.61
C SER A 160 17.07 -10.09 -30.81
N GLY A 161 17.63 -11.12 -31.45
CA GLY A 161 18.09 -10.99 -32.82
C GLY A 161 16.91 -10.81 -33.77
N LEU A 162 17.08 -9.95 -34.79
CA LEU A 162 16.13 -9.74 -35.87
C LEU A 162 16.88 -9.84 -37.19
N ILE A 163 16.50 -10.77 -38.04
CA ILE A 163 16.97 -10.83 -39.42
C ILE A 163 16.12 -9.87 -40.24
N LEU A 164 16.76 -8.86 -40.83
CA LEU A 164 16.04 -7.88 -41.65
C LEU A 164 15.48 -8.54 -42.93
N PRO A 165 14.28 -8.14 -43.40
CA PRO A 165 13.65 -8.71 -44.58
C PRO A 165 14.55 -8.62 -45.81
N GLN A 166 14.44 -9.62 -46.68
CA GLN A 166 15.08 -9.57 -47.99
C GLN A 166 14.29 -8.66 -48.93
N LEU A 167 14.90 -7.55 -49.34
CA LEU A 167 14.33 -6.63 -50.30
C LEU A 167 14.55 -7.20 -51.71
N PRO A 168 13.58 -7.06 -52.62
CA PRO A 168 13.74 -7.49 -53.99
C PRO A 168 14.86 -6.70 -54.67
N LEU A 169 15.59 -7.33 -55.60
CA LEU A 169 16.68 -6.70 -56.35
C LEU A 169 16.26 -5.48 -57.18
N THR A 170 14.94 -5.28 -57.35
CA THR A 170 14.33 -4.11 -58.01
C THR A 170 14.12 -2.92 -57.08
N ALA A 171 14.36 -3.07 -55.77
CA ALA A 171 14.22 -1.98 -54.81
C ALA A 171 15.37 -0.99 -54.93
N THR A 172 15.05 0.25 -55.29
CA THR A 172 16.02 1.34 -55.47
C THR A 172 16.20 2.21 -54.22
N ASP A 173 15.21 2.18 -53.30
CA ASP A 173 15.17 2.96 -52.06
C ASP A 173 15.08 2.05 -50.83
N GLY A 174 15.44 2.58 -49.66
CA GLY A 174 15.26 1.90 -48.37
C GLY A 174 13.78 1.72 -48.03
N GLN A 175 13.45 0.61 -47.36
CA GLN A 175 12.11 0.40 -46.79
C GLN A 175 12.12 0.55 -45.28
N GLU A 176 11.07 1.17 -44.76
CA GLU A 176 10.79 1.26 -43.34
C GLU A 176 9.71 0.25 -42.95
N TYR A 177 9.93 -0.42 -41.83
CA TYR A 177 9.00 -1.38 -41.25
C TYR A 177 8.73 -1.01 -39.79
N SER A 178 7.52 -1.29 -39.32
CA SER A 178 7.06 -0.99 -37.98
C SER A 178 7.06 -2.24 -37.10
N LEU A 179 7.70 -2.13 -35.94
CA LEU A 179 7.70 -3.14 -34.89
C LEU A 179 7.32 -2.47 -33.57
N TYR A 180 6.39 -3.09 -32.86
CA TYR A 180 5.82 -2.65 -31.60
C TYR A 180 6.14 -3.66 -30.50
N LEU A 181 6.35 -3.14 -29.30
CA LEU A 181 6.61 -3.95 -28.11
C LEU A 181 5.52 -3.67 -27.06
N THR A 182 4.80 -4.71 -26.69
CA THR A 182 3.82 -4.68 -25.60
C THR A 182 4.39 -5.42 -24.40
N VAL A 183 4.31 -4.82 -23.21
CA VAL A 183 4.83 -5.39 -21.97
C VAL A 183 3.73 -5.38 -20.92
N THR A 184 3.57 -6.50 -20.22
CA THR A 184 2.61 -6.66 -19.13
C THR A 184 3.37 -6.97 -17.84
N ASP A 185 3.08 -6.20 -16.80
CA ASP A 185 3.59 -6.45 -15.46
C ASP A 185 2.61 -7.29 -14.62
N SER A 186 3.06 -7.75 -13.45
CA SER A 186 2.28 -8.61 -12.57
C SER A 186 1.06 -7.95 -11.91
N ARG A 187 0.82 -6.65 -12.14
CA ARG A 187 -0.40 -5.96 -11.73
C ARG A 187 -1.15 -5.49 -12.97
N VAL A 188 -1.82 -6.45 -13.60
CA VAL A 188 -2.90 -6.15 -14.55
C VAL A 188 -3.91 -5.26 -13.83
N LEU A 189 -4.12 -4.05 -14.38
CA LEU A 189 -5.26 -3.20 -14.02
C LEU A 189 -6.53 -4.06 -14.22
N ALA A 190 -7.12 -4.51 -13.11
CA ALA A 190 -8.49 -5.00 -13.07
C ALA A 190 -9.44 -3.81 -12.90
#